data_AF-A0A933KQH7-F1
#
_entry.id   AF-A0A933KQH7-F1
#
_cell.length_a   1.000
_cell.length_b   1.000
_cell.length_c   1.000
_cell.angle_alpha   90.00
_cell.angle_beta   90.00
_cell.angle_gamma   90.00
#
_symmetry.space_group_name_H-M   'P 1'
#
loop_
_entity.id
_entity.type
_entity.pdbx_description
1 polymer ?
#
loop_
_entity_poly.entity_id
_entity_poly.type
_entity_poly.pdbx_seq_one_letter_code
_entity_poly.pdbx_strand_id
1 'polypeptide(L)'
;MATKKITITLPEEQLDLVRDLVAHGQAASISSFVQQAVDASLHDSNAWALELARGLEETGGPLTAAEIAWADEILGIGSSNSTARS
;
A
#
# COMPACT_ATOMS: atom_id res chain seq x y z
N MET A 1 -12.95 -18.84 1.21
CA MET A 1 -12.67 -17.48 1.71
C MET A 1 -13.97 -16.70 1.74
N ALA A 2 -14.19 -15.88 2.76
CA ALA A 2 -15.39 -15.05 2.85
C ALA A 2 -15.14 -13.70 2.18
N THR A 3 -15.99 -13.31 1.23
CA THR A 3 -15.93 -12.00 0.58
C THR A 3 -16.90 -11.03 1.23
N LYS A 4 -16.51 -9.77 1.40
CA LYS A 4 -17.38 -8.69 1.90
C LYS A 4 -17.57 -7.64 0.83
N LYS A 5 -18.83 -7.25 0.56
CA LYS A 5 -19.13 -6.16 -0.36
C LYS A 5 -18.76 -4.83 0.28
N ILE A 6 -18.12 -3.97 -0.49
CA ILE A 6 -17.76 -2.61 -0.12
C ILE A 6 -18.28 -1.65 -1.19
N THR A 7 -18.49 -0.39 -0.81
CA THR A 7 -18.75 0.70 -1.75
C THR A 7 -17.49 1.57 -1.79
N ILE A 8 -17.00 1.89 -2.98
CA ILE A 8 -15.80 2.69 -3.20
C ILE A 8 -16.13 3.83 -4.16
N THR A 9 -15.39 4.93 -4.05
CA THR A 9 -15.44 6.04 -5.01
C THR A 9 -14.20 5.97 -5.88
N LEU A 10 -14.37 6.05 -7.20
CA LEU A 10 -13.30 6.09 -8.19
C LEU A 10 -13.53 7.26 -9.14
N PRO A 11 -12.45 7.84 -9.72
CA PRO A 11 -12.58 8.77 -10.83
C PRO A 11 -13.36 8.14 -12.00
N GLU A 12 -14.23 8.92 -12.63
CA GLU A 12 -15.08 8.44 -13.73
C GLU A 12 -14.24 7.91 -14.90
N GLU A 13 -13.14 8.60 -15.23
CA GLU A 13 -12.17 8.19 -16.24
C GLU A 13 -11.61 6.78 -16.00
N GLN A 14 -11.38 6.40 -14.73
CA GLN A 14 -10.86 5.08 -14.39
C GLN A 14 -11.95 4.03 -14.57
N LEU A 15 -13.19 4.35 -14.21
CA LEU A 15 -14.30 3.43 -14.41
C LEU A 15 -14.54 3.15 -15.90
N ASP A 16 -14.41 4.16 -16.75
CA ASP A 16 -14.56 4.01 -18.20
C ASP A 16 -13.45 3.17 -18.82
N LEU A 17 -12.19 3.38 -18.41
CA LEU A 17 -11.08 2.51 -18.82
C LEU A 17 -11.31 1.05 -18.42
N VAL A 18 -11.79 0.81 -17.19
CA VAL A 18 -12.08 -0.56 -16.73
C VAL A 18 -13.22 -1.19 -17.52
N ARG A 19 -14.24 -0.41 -17.89
CA ARG A 19 -15.33 -0.87 -18.76
C ARG A 19 -14.82 -1.27 -20.13
N ASP A 20 -13.92 -0.50 -20.72
CA ASP A 20 -13.30 -0.83 -22.00
C ASP A 20 -12.50 -2.12 -21.90
N LEU A 21 -11.68 -2.31 -20.86
CA LEU A 21 -10.94 -3.57 -20.67
C LEU A 21 -11.87 -4.79 -20.59
N VAL A 22 -13.00 -4.66 -19.90
CA VAL A 22 -14.01 -5.73 -19.82
C VAL A 22 -14.67 -5.96 -21.17
N ALA A 23 -15.02 -4.90 -21.91
CA ALA A 23 -15.63 -5.00 -23.23
C ALA A 23 -14.71 -5.69 -24.25
N HIS A 24 -13.40 -5.49 -24.13
CA HIS A 24 -12.38 -6.15 -24.95
C HIS A 24 -11.99 -7.55 -24.43
N GLY A 25 -12.67 -8.06 -23.39
CA GLY A 25 -12.43 -9.39 -22.82
C GLY A 25 -11.11 -9.53 -22.06
N GLN A 26 -10.45 -8.41 -21.74
CA GLN A 26 -9.18 -8.40 -20.98
C GLN A 26 -9.41 -8.57 -19.47
N ALA A 27 -10.64 -8.40 -18.99
CA ALA A 27 -11.05 -8.73 -17.63
C ALA A 27 -12.44 -9.38 -17.63
N ALA A 28 -12.65 -10.38 -16.77
CA ALA A 28 -13.92 -11.12 -16.71
C ALA A 28 -15.10 -10.27 -16.19
N SER A 29 -14.82 -9.25 -15.37
CA SER A 29 -15.79 -8.26 -14.90
C SER A 29 -15.07 -7.09 -14.21
N ILE A 30 -15.78 -5.98 -13.97
CA ILE A 30 -15.27 -4.85 -13.18
C ILE A 30 -14.83 -5.32 -11.79
N SER A 31 -15.66 -6.12 -11.11
CA SER A 31 -15.34 -6.65 -9.77
C SER A 31 -14.09 -7.53 -9.78
N SER A 32 -13.88 -8.32 -10.84
CA SER A 32 -12.68 -9.16 -10.99
C SER A 32 -11.43 -8.31 -11.22
N PHE A 33 -11.54 -7.26 -12.04
CA PHE A 33 -10.45 -6.30 -12.28
C PHE A 33 -10.03 -5.64 -10.96
N VAL A 34 -10.98 -5.14 -10.18
CA VAL A 34 -10.70 -4.47 -8.89
C VAL A 34 -10.06 -5.46 -7.91
N GLN A 35 -10.55 -6.69 -7.82
CA GLN A 35 -9.94 -7.72 -6.96
C GLN A 35 -8.48 -7.99 -7.35
N GLN A 36 -8.20 -8.17 -8.64
CA GLN A 36 -6.85 -8.40 -9.14
C GLN A 36 -5.92 -7.21 -8.89
N ALA A 37 -6.40 -5.99 -9.05
CA ALA A 37 -5.62 -4.78 -8.76
C ALA A 37 -5.29 -4.65 -7.26
N VAL A 38 -6.25 -4.96 -6.38
CA VAL A 38 -6.04 -5.00 -4.92
C VAL A 38 -5.01 -6.08 -4.57
N ASP A 39 -5.16 -7.28 -5.11
CA ASP A 39 -4.20 -8.36 -4.88
C ASP A 39 -2.79 -7.96 -5.35
N ALA A 40 -2.66 -7.37 -6.54
CA ALA A 40 -1.37 -6.91 -7.05
C ALA A 40 -0.71 -5.87 -6.12
N SER A 41 -1.49 -4.90 -5.63
CA SER A 41 -1.00 -3.87 -4.70
C SER A 41 -0.56 -4.45 -3.35
N LEU A 42 -1.28 -5.44 -2.84
CA LEU A 42 -0.92 -6.14 -1.60
C LEU A 42 0.35 -7.00 -1.76
N HIS A 43 0.49 -7.70 -2.89
CA HIS A 43 1.68 -8.50 -3.16
C HIS A 43 2.93 -7.64 -3.34
N ASP A 44 2.83 -6.49 -4.01
CA ASP A 44 3.96 -5.56 -4.19
C ASP A 44 4.47 -5.02 -2.85
N SER A 45 3.55 -4.56 -1.99
CA SER A 45 3.89 -4.09 -0.64
C SER A 45 4.53 -5.19 0.22
N ASN A 46 4.02 -6.43 0.12
CA ASN A 46 4.56 -7.55 0.87
C ASN A 46 5.91 -8.03 0.32
N ALA A 47 6.12 -7.94 -1.00
CA ALA A 47 7.40 -8.27 -1.63
C ALA A 47 8.50 -7.29 -1.20
N TRP A 48 8.21 -5.99 -1.17
CA TRP A 48 9.16 -4.99 -0.68
C TRP A 48 9.45 -5.15 0.81
N ALA A 49 8.41 -5.39 1.63
CA ALA A 49 8.59 -5.63 3.06
C ALA A 49 9.44 -6.88 3.33
N LEU A 50 9.27 -7.94 2.52
CA LEU A 50 10.06 -9.16 2.61
C LEU A 50 11.52 -8.92 2.20
N GLU A 51 11.76 -8.17 1.13
CA GLU A 51 13.12 -7.82 0.68
C GLU A 51 13.84 -6.96 1.73
N LEU A 52 13.13 -5.97 2.31
CA LEU A 52 13.66 -5.16 3.40
C LEU A 52 14.00 -6.03 4.63
N ALA A 53 13.09 -6.92 5.03
CA ALA A 53 13.33 -7.83 6.15
C ALA A 53 14.56 -8.72 5.92
N ARG A 54 14.76 -9.19 4.69
CA ARG A 54 15.92 -9.99 4.31
C ARG A 54 17.23 -9.21 4.38
N GLY A 55 17.25 -7.99 3.84
CA GLY A 55 18.42 -7.11 3.93
C GLY A 55 18.77 -6.74 5.37
N LEU A 56 17.76 -6.54 6.22
CA LEU A 56 17.97 -6.30 7.65
C LEU A 56 18.58 -7.53 8.35
N GLU A 57 18.05 -8.73 8.12
CA GLU A 57 18.61 -9.96 8.68
C GLU A 57 20.08 -10.16 8.30
N GLU A 58 20.44 -9.88 7.05
CA GLU A 58 21.82 -10.02 6.55
C GLU A 58 22.78 -8.95 7.11
N THR A 59 22.29 -7.79 7.54
CA THR A 59 23.12 -6.65 7.96
C THR A 59 23.15 -6.38 9.46
N GLY A 60 22.22 -6.96 10.24
CA GLY A 60 22.21 -6.78 11.69
C GLY A 60 20.98 -7.29 12.44
N GLY A 61 20.01 -7.90 11.75
CA GLY A 61 18.73 -8.30 12.32
C GLY A 61 17.64 -7.23 12.17
N PRO A 62 16.42 -7.49 12.65
CA PRO A 62 15.31 -6.55 12.55
C PRO A 62 15.58 -5.24 13.28
N LEU A 63 15.07 -4.13 12.74
CA LEU A 63 15.14 -2.80 13.36
C LEU A 63 14.55 -2.85 14.79
N THR A 64 15.34 -2.38 15.75
CA THR A 64 14.91 -2.26 17.14
C THR A 64 14.08 -0.99 17.34
N ALA A 65 13.25 -0.98 18.37
CA ALA A 65 12.46 0.20 18.73
C ALA A 65 13.33 1.43 19.04
N ALA A 66 14.55 1.23 19.54
CA ALA A 66 15.48 2.32 19.81
C ALA A 66 16.06 2.93 18.53
N GLU A 67 16.36 2.11 17.52
CA GLU A 67 16.84 2.57 16.21
C GLU A 67 15.75 3.30 15.44
N ILE A 68 14.50 2.81 15.52
CA ILE A 68 13.34 3.50 14.92
C ILE A 68 13.14 4.87 15.58
N ALA A 69 13.14 4.93 16.92
CA ALA A 69 12.98 6.19 17.65
C ALA A 69 14.10 7.21 17.34
N TRP A 70 15.34 6.75 17.21
CA TRP A 70 16.46 7.58 16.79
C TRP A 70 16.31 8.07 15.34
N ALA A 71 15.86 7.21 14.43
CA ALA A 71 15.63 7.58 13.03
C ALA A 71 14.50 8.61 12.90
N ASP A 72 13.39 8.42 13.62
CA ASP A 72 12.26 9.34 13.65
C ASP A 72 12.67 10.74 14.15
N GLU A 73 13.56 10.81 15.16
CA GLU A 73 14.13 12.06 15.67
C GLU A 73 14.98 12.78 14.61
N ILE A 74 15.90 12.07 13.96
CA ILE A 74 16.78 12.66 12.93
C ILE A 74 16.01 13.07 11.68
N LEU A 75 15.04 12.26 11.26
CA LEU A 75 14.25 12.49 10.06
C LEU A 75 13.10 13.48 10.29
N GLY A 76 12.88 13.94 11.54
CA GLY A 76 11.85 14.90 11.92
C GLY A 76 10.42 14.34 11.82
N ILE A 77 10.28 13.02 11.71
CA ILE A 77 9.01 12.30 11.57
C ILE A 77 8.45 12.09 12.98
N GLY A 78 7.82 13.14 13.52
CA GLY A 78 7.31 13.13 14.90
C GLY A 78 7.20 14.50 15.55
N SER A 79 7.80 15.53 14.94
CA SER A 79 7.76 16.91 15.45
C SER A 79 6.71 17.81 14.78
N SER A 80 5.69 17.24 14.12
CA SER A 80 4.59 18.03 13.57
C SER A 80 3.46 18.24 14.58
N ASN A 81 3.74 18.80 15.76
CA ASN A 81 2.76 19.62 16.50
C ASN A 81 3.34 20.40 17.71
N SER A 82 4.20 21.40 17.50
CA SER A 82 4.34 22.50 18.48
C SER A 82 4.98 23.74 17.85
N THR A 83 4.28 24.38 16.92
CA THR A 83 4.56 25.78 16.57
C THR A 83 3.25 26.47 16.17
N ALA A 84 2.33 26.56 17.13
CA ALA A 84 1.12 27.39 17.02
C ALA A 84 0.54 27.72 18.41
N ARG A 85 1.28 28.47 19.24
CA ARG A 85 0.79 29.47 20.24
C ARG A 85 1.84 29.75 21.32
N SER A 86 2.43 30.93 21.28
CA SER A 86 2.32 32.02 22.28
C SER A 86 3.48 33.00 22.09
#